data_AF-A0A0E0HWS9-F1
#
_entry.id   AF-A0A0E0HWS9-F1
#
_cell.length_a   1.000
_cell.length_b   1.000
_cell.length_c   1.000
_cell.angle_alpha   90.00
_cell.angle_beta   90.00
_cell.angle_gamma   90.00
#
_symmetry.space_group_name_H-M   'P 1'
#
loop_
_entity.id
_entity.type
_entity.pdbx_description
1 polymer ?
#
loop_
_entity_poly.entity_id
_entity_poly.type
_entity_poly.pdbx_seq_one_letter_code
_entity_poly.pdbx_strand_id
1 'polypeptide(L)' 'MCSAARGVRRHGSPVIIAWAILFFSIASLSLSEAQLQVGYYNYSCPRADAAILRDPGNGPGLVRLFFHDCFVIEMAENAL' A
#
# COMPACT_ATOMS: atom_id res chain seq x y z
N MET A 1 -6.39 -1.06 55.13
CA MET A 1 -7.14 -1.58 53.98
C MET A 1 -6.15 -1.87 52.86
N CYS A 2 -5.79 -3.13 52.64
CA CYS A 2 -4.80 -3.53 51.64
C CYS A 2 -5.45 -3.59 50.25
N SER A 3 -4.90 -2.87 49.28
CA SER A 3 -5.32 -2.93 47.88
C SER A 3 -4.50 -4.00 47.16
N ALA A 4 -5.14 -5.10 46.79
CA ALA A 4 -4.51 -6.23 46.12
C ALA A 4 -4.22 -5.90 44.65
N ALA A 5 -2.95 -5.79 44.30
CA ALA A 5 -2.47 -5.81 42.92
C ALA A 5 -2.79 -7.19 42.31
N ARG A 6 -3.86 -7.26 41.51
CA ARG A 6 -4.14 -8.45 40.69
C ARG A 6 -3.17 -8.48 39.53
N GLY A 7 -2.03 -9.15 39.74
CA GLY A 7 -1.15 -9.57 38.67
C GLY A 7 -1.92 -10.49 37.72
N VAL A 8 -2.21 -9.99 36.52
CA VAL A 8 -2.71 -10.83 35.43
C VAL A 8 -1.59 -11.79 35.05
N ARG A 9 -1.65 -13.03 35.56
CA ARG A 9 -0.81 -14.14 35.11
C ARG A 9 -1.20 -14.47 33.66
N ARG A 10 -0.65 -13.75 32.69
CA ARG A 10 -0.72 -14.10 31.27
C ARG A 10 0.25 -15.26 31.00
N HIS A 11 -0.15 -16.47 31.36
CA HIS A 11 0.40 -17.67 30.70
C HIS A 11 -0.43 -17.92 29.44
N GLY A 12 -0.27 -17.04 28.44
CA GLY A 12 -0.65 -17.41 27.10
C GLY A 12 0.30 -18.50 26.65
N SER A 13 -0.21 -19.68 26.27
CA SER A 13 0.60 -20.71 25.63
C SER A 13 1.45 -20.05 24.53
N PRO A 14 2.77 -20.32 24.44
CA PRO A 14 3.64 -19.67 23.46
C PRO A 14 3.11 -19.84 22.02
N VAL A 15 2.35 -20.92 21.79
CA VAL A 15 1.60 -21.18 20.57
C VAL A 15 0.59 -20.07 20.28
N ILE A 16 -0.24 -19.68 21.26
CA ILE A 16 -1.26 -18.64 21.10
C ILE A 16 -0.60 -17.28 20.82
N ILE A 17 0.52 -17.00 21.49
CA ILE A 17 1.29 -15.77 21.27
C ILE A 17 1.86 -15.76 19.84
N ALA A 18 2.43 -16.87 19.38
CA ALA A 18 2.96 -16.99 18.02
C ALA A 18 1.87 -16.79 16.95
N TRP A 19 0.69 -17.40 17.13
CA TRP A 19 -0.45 -17.21 16.23
C TRP A 19 -0.96 -15.76 16.23
N ALA A 20 -1.03 -15.11 17.39
CA ALA A 20 -1.45 -13.72 17.49
C ALA A 20 -0.47 -12.76 16.79
N ILE A 21 0.84 -13.03 16.90
CA ILE A 21 1.87 -12.26 16.19
C ILE A 21 1.74 -12.46 14.68
N LEU A 22 1.60 -13.72 14.23
CA LEU A 22 1.44 -14.05 12.80
C LEU A 22 0.21 -13.34 12.21
N PHE A 23 -0.93 -13.40 12.89
CA PHE A 23 -2.16 -12.75 12.47
C PHE A 23 -2.02 -11.23 12.39
N PHE A 24 -1.39 -10.61 13.40
CA PHE A 24 -1.18 -9.16 13.44
C PHE A 24 -0.24 -8.68 12.32
N SER A 25 0.83 -9.43 12.03
CA SER A 25 1.75 -9.13 10.92
C SER A 25 1.06 -9.16 9.57
N ILE A 26 0.19 -10.16 9.32
CA ILE A 26 -0.58 -10.27 8.07
C ILE A 26 -1.60 -9.13 7.96
N ALA A 27 -2.28 -8.77 9.06
CA ALA A 27 -3.23 -7.66 9.07
C ALA A 27 -2.56 -6.28 8.88
N SER A 28 -1.25 -6.19 9.17
CA SER A 28 -0.45 -4.96 9.02
C SER A 28 0.13 -4.79 7.61
N LEU A 29 0.00 -5.80 6.73
CA LEU A 29 0.35 -5.68 5.31
C LEU A 29 -0.57 -4.63 4.69
N SER A 30 -0.05 -3.41 4.63
CA SER A 30 -0.72 -2.26 4.04
C SER A 30 -0.55 -2.40 2.53
N LEU A 31 -1.54 -2.97 1.85
CA LEU A 31 -1.59 -2.87 0.39
C LEU A 31 -1.80 -1.38 0.09
N SER A 32 -0.76 -0.70 -0.39
CA SER A 32 -0.84 0.71 -0.75
C SER A 32 -1.76 0.86 -1.96
N GLU A 33 -3.05 1.07 -1.73
CA GLU A 33 -3.97 1.50 -2.78
C GLU A 33 -3.66 2.95 -3.14
N ALA A 34 -2.82 3.14 -4.17
CA ALA A 34 -2.69 4.43 -4.83
C ALA A 34 -4.02 4.74 -5.54
N GLN A 35 -4.98 5.28 -4.81
CA GLN A 35 -6.28 5.68 -5.33
C GLN A 35 -6.07 6.84 -6.33
N LEU A 36 -6.25 6.53 -7.62
CA LEU A 36 -6.10 7.52 -8.69
C LEU A 36 -7.28 8.49 -8.65
N GLN A 37 -7.01 9.75 -8.27
CA GLN A 37 -8.04 10.80 -8.25
C GLN A 37 -7.96 11.68 -9.49
N VAL A 38 -9.09 11.83 -10.20
CA VAL A 38 -9.20 12.78 -11.31
C VAL A 38 -9.00 14.20 -10.78
N GLY A 39 -8.11 14.97 -11.41
CA GLY A 39 -7.79 16.32 -10.97
C GLY A 39 -6.86 16.41 -9.75
N TYR A 40 -6.12 15.34 -9.40
CA TYR A 40 -5.13 15.36 -8.32
C TYR A 40 -4.15 16.55 -8.42
N TYR A 41 -3.77 16.94 -9.65
CA TYR A 41 -2.87 18.06 -9.88
C TYR A 41 -3.56 19.41 -10.10
N ASN A 42 -4.87 19.55 -9.88
CA ASN A 42 -5.58 20.81 -10.20
C ASN A 42 -4.99 22.02 -9.46
N TYR A 43 -4.59 21.84 -8.19
CA TYR A 43 -3.98 22.93 -7.40
C TYR A 43 -2.53 23.23 -7.80
N SER A 44 -1.72 22.20 -8.06
CA SER A 44 -0.28 22.35 -8.32
C SER A 44 0.05 22.61 -9.79
N CYS A 45 -0.72 22.00 -10.69
CA CYS A 45 -0.58 22.08 -12.14
C CYS A 45 -1.95 21.87 -12.83
N PRO A 46 -2.80 22.92 -12.93
CA PRO A 46 -4.17 22.81 -13.45
C PRO A 46 -4.26 22.40 -14.93
N ARG A 47 -3.14 22.43 -15.64
CA ARG A 47 -3.06 22.13 -17.07
C ARG A 47 -2.49 20.74 -17.36
N ALA A 48 -2.20 19.94 -16.34
CA ALA A 48 -1.63 18.60 -16.50
C ALA A 48 -2.52 17.73 -17.40
N ASP A 49 -3.80 17.61 -17.07
CA ASP A 49 -4.74 16.77 -17.82
C ASP A 49 -4.99 17.34 -19.23
N ALA A 50 -5.09 18.67 -19.34
CA ALA A 50 -5.26 19.34 -20.62
C ALA A 50 -4.04 19.20 -21.55
N ALA A 51 -2.83 19.10 -21.00
CA ALA A 51 -1.62 18.88 -21.78
C ALA A 51 -1.57 17.46 -22.37
N ILE A 52 -2.11 16.47 -21.65
CA ILE A 52 -2.24 15.10 -22.15
C ILE A 52 -3.20 15.06 -23.34
N LEU A 53 -4.32 15.79 -23.26
CA LEU A 53 -5.35 15.84 -24.31
C LEU A 53 -4.94 16.63 -25.56
N ARG A 54 -3.82 17.36 -25.54
CA ARG A 54 -3.36 18.17 -26.69
C ARG A 54 -2.85 17.32 -27.86
N ASP A 55 -2.33 16.14 -27.59
CA ASP A 55 -1.77 15.25 -28.61
C ASP A 55 -2.46 13.88 -28.54
N PRO A 56 -3.12 13.43 -29.63
CA PRO A 56 -3.79 12.12 -29.65
C PRO A 56 -2.81 10.94 -29.43
N GLY A 57 -1.50 11.11 -29.64
CA GLY A 57 -0.48 10.10 -29.39
C GLY A 57 -0.13 9.90 -27.91
N ASN A 58 -0.46 10.86 -27.04
CA ASN A 58 -0.09 10.80 -25.62
C ASN A 58 -0.83 9.69 -24.87
N GLY A 59 -2.10 9.44 -25.18
CA GLY A 59 -2.88 8.38 -24.55
C GLY A 59 -2.27 6.99 -24.78
N PRO A 60 -2.12 6.55 -26.04
CA PRO A 60 -1.48 5.27 -26.35
C PRO A 60 -0.03 5.17 -25.86
N GLY A 61 0.73 6.27 -25.91
CA GLY A 61 2.10 6.32 -25.41
C GLY A 61 2.21 6.14 -23.90
N LEU A 62 1.37 6.84 -23.13
CA LEU A 62 1.28 6.71 -21.66
C LEU A 62 0.88 5.31 -21.24
N VAL A 63 -0.08 4.70 -21.94
CA VAL A 63 -0.50 3.32 -21.67
C VAL A 63 0.68 2.36 -21.89
N ARG A 64 1.40 2.47 -23.02
CA ARG A 64 2.58 1.64 -23.30
C ARG A 64 3.70 1.84 -22.28
N LEU A 65 3.96 3.08 -21.87
CA LEU A 65 4.99 3.40 -20.87
C LEU A 65 4.60 2.88 -19.48
N PHE A 66 3.34 3.03 -19.09
CA PHE A 66 2.82 2.48 -17.83
C PHE A 66 2.99 0.95 -17.79
N PHE A 67 2.62 0.27 -18.88
CA PHE A 67 2.85 -1.16 -19.01
C PHE A 67 4.34 -1.52 -18.97
N HIS A 68 5.22 -0.68 -19.50
CA HIS A 68 6.66 -0.89 -19.46
C HIS A 68 7.25 -0.70 -18.04
N ASP A 69 6.79 0.28 -17.28
CA ASP A 69 7.36 0.61 -15.97
C ASP A 69 6.81 -0.29 -14.86
N CYS A 70 5.53 -0.65 -14.91
CA CYS A 70 4.91 -1.45 -13.86
C CYS A 70 5.16 -2.96 -14.02
N PHE A 71 5.20 -3.49 -15.25
CA PHE A 71 5.39 -4.93 -15.47
C PHE A 71 6.85 -5.40 -15.28
N VAL A 72 7.80 -4.48 -15.15
CA VAL A 72 9.21 -4.81 -14.87
C VAL A 72 9.47 -5.01 -13.37
N ILE A 73 8.55 -4.57 -12.50
CA ILE A 73 8.73 -4.59 -11.03
C ILE A 73 8.23 -5.89 -10.39
N GLU A 74 7.33 -6.65 -11.02
CA GLU A 74 6.90 -7.95 -10.49
C GLU A 74 8.05 -8.99 -10.49
N MET A 75 9.13 -8.72 -11.23
CA MET A 75 10.36 -9.51 -11.21
C MET A 75 11.31 -9.11 -10.08
N ALA A 76 11.13 -7.96 -9.41
CA ALA A 76 12.04 -7.48 -8.39
C ALA A 76 11.69 -7.95 -6.97
N GLU A 77 10.39 -8.13 -6.66
CA GLU A 77 9.95 -8.70 -5.38
C GLU A 77 9.97 -10.25 -5.37
N ASN A 78 10.03 -10.89 -6.53
CA ASN A 78 10.14 -12.36 -6.67
C ASN A 78 11.57 -12.85 -6.97
N ALA A 79 12.57 -11.95 -6.95
CA ALA A 79 13.98 -12.27 -7.21
C ALA A 79 14.89 -12.13 -5.97
N LEU A 80 14.32 -11.96 -4.77
CA LEU A 80 15.05 -12.06 -3.49
C LEU A 80 14.49 -13.21 -2.65
#